data_AF-A0A6B2LJ30-F1
#
_entry.id   AF-A0A6B2LJ30-F1
#
_cell.length_a   1.000
_cell.length_b   1.000
_cell.length_c   1.000
_cell.angle_alpha   90.00
_cell.angle_beta   90.00
_cell.angle_gamma   90.00
#
_symmetry.space_group_name_H-M   'P 1'
#
loop_
_entity.id
_entity.type
_entity.pdbx_description
1 polymer ?
#
loop_
_entity_poly.entity_id
_entity_poly.type
_entity_poly.pdbx_seq_one_letter_code
_entity_poly.pdbx_strand_id
1 'polypeptide(L)'
;MGKLADLTFEHYKFLRKKEDLYHQTIDAVIKIVWLFAYDDFWNLLIKTYNTEDDVYAKKIGSLWSTLKLSSPELTVPVEFQLEGLEQPYQSAILSLQQLSNSTSIESKLKCLTQAATKIISSVDTYWAKQSAPRAITVGADEILPLMIYVVVKARVPHIFSEGIFMELFIDENQSIQQEGYVLATFQMALKEIYEMKK
;
A
#
# COMPACT_ATOMS: atom_id res chain seq x y z
N MET A 1 5.63 -50.81 -1.50
CA MET A 1 4.93 -49.52 -1.62
C MET A 1 5.84 -48.29 -1.45
N GLY A 2 6.93 -48.34 -0.66
CA GLY A 2 7.85 -47.19 -0.48
C GLY A 2 8.51 -46.66 -1.76
N LYS A 3 9.08 -47.52 -2.62
CA LYS A 3 9.79 -47.08 -3.84
C LYS A 3 8.95 -46.30 -4.86
N LEU A 4 7.65 -46.58 -4.96
CA LEU A 4 6.72 -45.86 -5.85
C LEU A 4 6.33 -44.49 -5.29
N ALA A 5 6.21 -44.38 -3.96
CA ALA A 5 6.02 -43.09 -3.28
C ALA A 5 7.27 -42.21 -3.42
N ASP A 6 8.47 -42.79 -3.32
CA ASP A 6 9.72 -42.04 -3.47
C ASP A 6 9.92 -41.51 -4.90
N LEU A 7 9.61 -42.33 -5.92
CA LEU A 7 9.68 -41.91 -7.33
C LEU A 7 8.66 -40.84 -7.70
N THR A 8 7.44 -40.91 -7.16
CA THR A 8 6.40 -39.89 -7.38
C THR A 8 6.76 -38.58 -6.67
N PHE A 9 7.36 -38.65 -5.48
CA PHE A 9 7.83 -37.48 -4.75
C PHE A 9 8.99 -36.76 -5.46
N GLU A 10 9.97 -37.50 -5.99
CA GLU A 10 11.08 -36.92 -6.75
C GLU A 10 10.62 -36.35 -8.11
N HIS A 11 9.66 -37.00 -8.78
CA HIS A 11 9.03 -36.45 -9.99
C HIS A 11 8.27 -35.14 -9.70
N TYR A 12 7.51 -35.10 -8.59
CA TYR A 12 6.82 -33.90 -8.14
C TYR A 12 7.79 -32.74 -7.84
N LYS A 13 8.89 -32.99 -7.11
CA LYS A 13 9.94 -31.97 -6.88
C LYS A 13 10.53 -31.44 -8.19
N PHE A 14 10.77 -32.32 -9.16
CA PHE A 14 11.32 -31.94 -10.45
C PHE A 14 10.37 -31.04 -11.25
N LEU A 15 9.06 -31.38 -11.27
CA LEU A 15 8.03 -30.55 -11.89
C LEU A 15 7.93 -29.19 -11.22
N ARG A 16 7.90 -29.15 -9.89
CA ARG A 16 7.85 -27.90 -9.11
C ARG A 16 9.06 -27.00 -9.40
N LYS A 17 10.26 -27.57 -9.48
CA LYS A 17 11.48 -26.81 -9.82
C LYS A 17 11.43 -26.20 -11.23
N LYS A 18 10.78 -26.87 -12.19
CA LYS A 18 10.56 -26.31 -13.54
C LYS A 18 9.55 -25.18 -13.52
N GLU A 19 8.48 -25.32 -12.75
CA GLU A 19 7.46 -24.29 -12.55
C GLU A 19 8.05 -23.04 -11.88
N ASP A 20 8.85 -23.23 -10.81
CA ASP A 20 9.58 -22.15 -10.14
C ASP A 20 10.52 -21.41 -11.12
N LEU A 21 11.25 -22.15 -11.97
CA LEU A 21 12.13 -21.56 -12.98
C LEU A 21 11.34 -20.79 -14.05
N TYR A 22 10.16 -21.28 -14.43
CA TYR A 22 9.27 -20.60 -15.38
C TYR A 22 8.78 -19.27 -14.81
N HIS A 23 8.29 -19.24 -13.57
CA HIS A 23 7.88 -18.01 -12.89
C HIS A 23 9.04 -17.01 -12.76
N GLN A 24 10.22 -17.47 -12.33
CA GLN A 24 11.41 -16.61 -12.26
C GLN A 24 11.80 -16.02 -13.61
N THR A 25 11.65 -16.77 -14.69
CA THR A 25 11.95 -16.31 -16.05
C THR A 25 10.95 -15.24 -16.49
N ILE A 26 9.65 -15.47 -16.25
CA ILE A 26 8.60 -14.49 -16.55
C ILE A 26 8.84 -13.20 -15.78
N ASP A 27 9.08 -13.28 -14.47
CA ASP A 27 9.33 -12.10 -13.63
C ASP A 27 10.55 -11.30 -14.12
N ALA A 28 11.62 -12.01 -14.52
CA ALA A 28 12.81 -11.37 -15.07
C ALA A 28 12.50 -10.65 -16.39
N VAL A 29 11.73 -11.27 -17.30
CA VAL A 29 11.31 -10.67 -18.56
C VAL A 29 10.43 -9.45 -18.31
N ILE A 30 9.44 -9.56 -17.43
CA ILE A 30 8.54 -8.46 -17.06
C ILE A 30 9.35 -7.28 -16.49
N LYS A 31 10.31 -7.55 -15.60
CA LYS A 31 11.21 -6.52 -15.06
C LYS A 31 11.99 -5.81 -16.16
N ILE A 32 12.54 -6.56 -17.12
CA ILE A 32 13.26 -5.98 -18.26
C ILE A 32 12.33 -5.13 -19.12
N VAL A 33 11.13 -5.62 -19.44
CA VAL A 33 10.13 -4.86 -20.22
C VAL A 33 9.80 -3.55 -19.52
N TRP A 34 9.58 -3.57 -18.20
CA TRP A 34 9.31 -2.36 -17.42
C TRP A 34 10.46 -1.36 -17.43
N LEU A 35 11.72 -1.80 -17.47
CA LEU A 35 12.86 -0.87 -17.58
C LEU A 35 12.81 0.00 -18.84
N PHE A 36 12.16 -0.47 -19.92
CA PHE A 36 12.07 0.27 -21.17
C PHE A 36 10.69 0.91 -21.38
N ALA A 37 9.62 0.28 -20.93
CA ALA A 37 8.25 0.71 -21.21
C ALA A 37 7.63 1.55 -20.10
N TYR A 38 8.22 1.57 -18.89
CA TYR A 38 7.60 2.25 -17.73
C TYR A 38 7.37 3.72 -18.00
N ASP A 39 8.39 4.47 -18.45
CA ASP A 39 8.26 5.92 -18.62
C ASP A 39 7.21 6.27 -19.68
N ASP A 40 7.20 5.57 -20.82
CA ASP A 40 6.21 5.79 -21.88
C ASP A 40 4.78 5.49 -21.39
N PHE A 41 4.60 4.35 -20.71
CA PHE A 41 3.30 3.98 -20.15
C PHE A 41 2.86 4.92 -19.04
N TRP A 42 3.75 5.24 -18.10
CA TRP A 42 3.49 6.13 -16.98
C TRP A 42 3.08 7.52 -17.48
N ASN A 43 3.79 8.06 -18.47
CA ASN A 43 3.45 9.33 -19.10
C ASN A 43 2.07 9.31 -19.79
N LEU A 44 1.71 8.19 -20.43
CA LEU A 44 0.39 8.02 -21.01
C LEU A 44 -0.69 7.91 -19.92
N LEU A 45 -0.41 7.19 -18.84
CA LEU A 45 -1.33 6.98 -17.72
C LEU A 45 -1.65 8.30 -17.02
N ILE A 46 -0.63 9.04 -16.59
CA ILE A 46 -0.83 10.35 -15.93
C ILE A 46 -1.54 11.33 -16.85
N LYS A 47 -1.29 11.29 -18.17
CA LYS A 47 -2.00 12.13 -19.13
C LYS A 47 -3.47 11.75 -19.24
N THR A 48 -3.77 10.45 -19.17
CA THR A 48 -5.13 9.91 -19.24
C THR A 48 -5.94 10.31 -18.01
N TYR A 49 -5.32 10.27 -16.83
CA TYR A 49 -5.98 10.53 -15.54
C TYR A 49 -5.60 11.87 -14.90
N ASN A 50 -5.10 12.81 -15.69
CA ASN A 50 -4.63 14.11 -15.18
C ASN A 50 -5.75 14.89 -14.46
N THR A 51 -7.00 14.76 -14.96
CA THR A 51 -8.14 15.46 -14.36
C THR A 51 -8.42 14.95 -12.95
N GLU A 52 -8.42 13.64 -12.78
CA GLU A 52 -8.63 12.95 -11.51
C GLU A 52 -7.49 13.29 -10.54
N ASP A 53 -6.24 13.18 -10.99
CA ASP A 53 -5.07 13.57 -10.19
C ASP A 53 -5.12 15.03 -9.74
N ASP A 54 -5.55 15.96 -10.60
CA ASP A 54 -5.74 17.36 -10.24
C ASP A 54 -6.83 17.55 -9.17
N VAL A 55 -7.91 16.78 -9.24
CA VAL A 55 -8.97 16.80 -8.22
C VAL A 55 -8.43 16.27 -6.89
N TYR A 56 -7.72 15.14 -6.89
CA TYR A 56 -7.09 14.59 -5.71
C TYR A 56 -6.04 15.53 -5.11
N ALA A 57 -5.20 16.15 -5.94
CA ALA A 57 -4.20 17.11 -5.50
C ALA A 57 -4.82 18.33 -4.80
N LYS A 58 -5.91 18.88 -5.37
CA LYS A 58 -6.68 19.97 -4.73
C LYS A 58 -7.31 19.54 -3.41
N LYS A 59 -7.89 18.33 -3.39
CA LYS A 59 -8.57 17.78 -2.22
C LYS A 59 -7.58 17.55 -1.07
N ILE A 60 -6.53 16.78 -1.33
CA ILE A 60 -5.44 16.50 -0.39
C ILE A 60 -4.79 17.80 0.06
N GLY A 61 -4.51 18.73 -0.86
CA GLY A 61 -3.94 20.03 -0.52
C GLY A 61 -4.78 20.81 0.49
N SER A 62 -6.11 20.74 0.39
CA SER A 62 -7.00 21.40 1.34
C SER A 62 -7.15 20.67 2.68
N LEU A 63 -7.10 19.34 2.66
CA LEU A 63 -7.18 18.51 3.87
C LEU A 63 -5.85 18.47 4.62
N TRP A 64 -4.72 18.71 3.95
CA TRP A 64 -3.40 18.48 4.52
C TRP A 64 -3.16 19.25 5.82
N SER A 65 -3.60 20.51 5.92
CA SER A 65 -3.47 21.31 7.14
C SER A 65 -4.61 21.13 8.14
N THR A 66 -5.80 20.74 7.68
CA THR A 66 -7.02 20.70 8.50
C THR A 66 -7.30 19.33 9.08
N LEU A 67 -6.97 18.26 8.35
CA LEU A 67 -7.21 16.89 8.76
C LEU A 67 -6.28 16.51 9.92
N LYS A 68 -6.88 16.22 11.06
CA LYS A 68 -6.23 15.69 12.26
C LYS A 68 -6.78 14.29 12.52
N LEU A 69 -6.09 13.47 13.29
CA LEU A 69 -6.63 12.16 13.67
C LEU A 69 -7.92 12.30 14.50
N SER A 70 -8.05 13.38 15.27
CA SER A 70 -9.27 13.71 16.02
C SER A 70 -10.38 14.33 15.18
N SER A 71 -10.19 14.48 13.87
CA SER A 71 -11.22 14.99 12.96
C SER A 71 -12.45 14.09 12.97
N PRO A 72 -13.67 14.65 13.13
CA PRO A 72 -14.90 13.86 13.15
C PRO A 72 -15.13 13.10 11.84
N GLU A 73 -14.54 13.55 10.74
CA GLU A 73 -14.61 12.89 9.43
C GLU A 73 -13.90 11.53 9.40
N LEU A 74 -12.87 11.30 10.22
CA LEU A 74 -12.11 10.05 10.22
C LEU A 74 -12.60 9.04 11.26
N THR A 75 -13.36 9.47 12.27
CA THR A 75 -13.87 8.59 13.34
C THR A 75 -12.78 7.70 13.98
N VAL A 76 -11.56 8.25 14.18
CA VAL A 76 -10.43 7.50 14.75
C VAL A 76 -10.57 7.41 16.27
N PRO A 77 -10.59 6.20 16.87
CA PRO A 77 -10.58 6.05 18.32
C PRO A 77 -9.37 6.71 18.97
N VAL A 78 -9.52 7.22 20.19
CA VAL A 78 -8.50 8.02 20.90
C VAL A 78 -7.17 7.26 21.03
N GLU A 79 -7.24 5.94 21.14
CA GLU A 79 -6.09 5.05 21.27
C GLU A 79 -5.14 5.10 20.05
N PHE A 80 -5.67 5.48 18.88
CA PHE A 80 -4.94 5.57 17.62
C PHE A 80 -4.67 7.03 17.21
N GLN A 81 -5.02 8.01 18.03
CA GLN A 81 -4.68 9.41 17.76
C GLN A 81 -3.22 9.75 18.11
N LEU A 82 -2.59 8.89 18.93
CA LEU A 82 -1.19 9.00 19.39
C LEU A 82 -0.87 10.40 19.95
N GLU A 83 -1.66 10.82 20.94
CA GLU A 83 -1.60 12.16 21.54
C GLU A 83 -0.17 12.55 21.99
N GLY A 84 0.18 13.82 21.80
CA GLY A 84 1.49 14.35 22.16
C GLY A 84 2.60 14.13 21.13
N LEU A 85 2.34 13.38 20.05
CA LEU A 85 3.24 13.35 18.89
C LEU A 85 2.93 14.52 17.94
N GLU A 86 3.96 15.26 17.51
CA GLU A 86 3.80 16.30 16.49
C GLU A 86 3.44 15.73 15.12
N GLN A 87 4.00 14.56 14.79
CA GLN A 87 3.76 13.85 13.53
C GLN A 87 3.47 12.37 13.78
N PRO A 88 2.23 12.03 14.18
CA PRO A 88 1.77 10.65 14.25
C PRO A 88 1.98 9.93 12.91
N TYR A 89 2.34 8.65 12.96
CA TYR A 89 2.49 7.79 11.77
C TYR A 89 3.55 8.24 10.75
N GLN A 90 4.53 9.05 11.16
CA GLN A 90 5.56 9.57 10.25
C GLN A 90 6.30 8.48 9.46
N SER A 91 6.58 7.34 10.07
CA SER A 91 7.25 6.23 9.39
C SER A 91 6.41 5.65 8.24
N ALA A 92 5.08 5.57 8.40
CA ALA A 92 4.15 5.13 7.37
C ALA A 92 4.01 6.16 6.25
N ILE A 93 3.92 7.45 6.60
CA ILE A 93 3.89 8.57 5.67
C ILE A 93 5.11 8.53 4.74
N LEU A 94 6.31 8.39 5.31
CA LEU A 94 7.56 8.31 4.56
C LEU A 94 7.62 7.07 3.65
N SER A 95 7.06 5.94 4.08
CA SER A 95 6.97 4.74 3.23
C SER A 95 6.06 4.97 2.03
N LEU A 96 4.91 5.60 2.23
CA LEU A 96 3.96 5.86 1.15
C LEU A 96 4.53 6.86 0.12
N GLN A 97 5.30 7.85 0.57
CA GLN A 97 5.97 8.82 -0.32
C GLN A 97 6.93 8.17 -1.34
N GLN A 98 7.44 6.97 -1.05
CA GLN A 98 8.31 6.24 -1.98
C GLN A 98 7.58 5.70 -3.21
N LEU A 99 6.24 5.74 -3.27
CA LEU A 99 5.47 5.36 -4.46
C LEU A 99 5.94 6.12 -5.71
N SER A 100 6.12 7.44 -5.58
CA SER A 100 6.56 8.32 -6.67
C SER A 100 7.98 8.05 -7.16
N ASN A 101 8.81 7.38 -6.36
CA ASN A 101 10.17 6.98 -6.73
C ASN A 101 10.25 5.54 -7.26
N SER A 102 9.15 4.80 -7.21
CA SER A 102 9.09 3.39 -7.58
C SER A 102 8.59 3.24 -9.01
N THR A 103 9.28 2.45 -9.83
CA THR A 103 8.90 2.20 -11.23
C THR A 103 8.33 0.80 -11.47
N SER A 104 8.56 -0.15 -10.56
CA SER A 104 7.97 -1.49 -10.67
C SER A 104 6.74 -1.65 -9.80
N ILE A 105 5.78 -2.45 -10.28
CA ILE A 105 4.58 -2.84 -9.54
C ILE A 105 4.94 -3.44 -8.16
N GLU A 106 5.90 -4.37 -8.13
CA GLU A 106 6.39 -4.98 -6.88
C GLU A 106 6.87 -3.92 -5.87
N SER A 107 7.61 -2.91 -6.35
CA SER A 107 8.12 -1.85 -5.48
C SER A 107 7.00 -0.94 -4.98
N LYS A 108 6.03 -0.61 -5.84
CA LYS A 108 4.87 0.22 -5.46
C LYS A 108 3.97 -0.50 -4.43
N LEU A 109 3.63 -1.77 -4.66
CA LEU A 109 2.87 -2.59 -3.71
C LEU A 109 3.64 -2.76 -2.39
N LYS A 110 4.96 -2.94 -2.44
CA LYS A 110 5.78 -2.99 -1.23
C LYS A 110 5.73 -1.68 -0.43
N CYS A 111 5.70 -0.52 -1.08
CA CYS A 111 5.53 0.76 -0.40
C CYS A 111 4.19 0.83 0.35
N LEU A 112 3.11 0.36 -0.27
CA LEU A 112 1.78 0.27 0.36
C LEU A 112 1.78 -0.67 1.57
N THR A 113 2.26 -1.90 1.39
CA THR A 113 2.30 -2.91 2.47
C THR A 113 3.17 -2.44 3.63
N GLN A 114 4.30 -1.78 3.34
CA GLN A 114 5.13 -1.15 4.36
C GLN A 114 4.42 0.00 5.07
N ALA A 115 3.69 0.86 4.37
CA ALA A 115 2.91 1.93 5.00
C ALA A 115 1.87 1.34 5.97
N ALA A 116 1.09 0.33 5.54
CA ALA A 116 0.10 -0.35 6.38
C ALA A 116 0.74 -1.01 7.62
N THR A 117 1.86 -1.71 7.42
CA THR A 117 2.60 -2.35 8.53
C THR A 117 3.14 -1.32 9.52
N LYS A 118 3.63 -0.19 9.02
CA LYS A 118 4.16 0.90 9.83
C LYS A 118 3.07 1.67 10.58
N ILE A 119 1.83 1.69 10.08
CA ILE A 119 0.68 2.18 10.85
C ILE A 119 0.55 1.35 12.12
N ILE A 120 0.48 0.02 11.98
CA ILE A 120 0.34 -0.91 13.11
C ILE A 120 1.52 -0.74 14.08
N SER A 121 2.76 -0.78 13.57
CA SER A 121 3.94 -0.68 14.43
C SER A 121 4.07 0.68 15.13
N SER A 122 3.48 1.74 14.57
CA SER A 122 3.49 3.07 15.20
C SER A 122 2.62 3.08 16.46
N VAL A 123 1.49 2.37 16.43
CA VAL A 123 0.62 2.18 17.60
C VAL A 123 1.35 1.38 18.67
N ASP A 124 1.93 0.23 18.30
CA ASP A 124 2.70 -0.61 19.21
C ASP A 124 3.86 0.17 19.87
N THR A 125 4.63 0.90 19.06
CA THR A 125 5.79 1.67 19.53
C THR A 125 5.36 2.80 20.46
N TYR A 126 4.25 3.47 20.18
CA TYR A 126 3.73 4.53 21.03
C TYR A 126 3.31 3.97 22.40
N TRP A 127 2.49 2.93 22.42
CA TRP A 127 1.97 2.37 23.68
C TRP A 127 3.04 1.62 24.49
N ALA A 128 4.04 1.02 23.85
CA ALA A 128 5.18 0.44 24.56
C ALA A 128 6.03 1.48 25.32
N LYS A 129 6.01 2.75 24.90
CA LYS A 129 6.76 3.85 25.54
C LYS A 129 5.98 4.60 26.62
N GLN A 130 4.69 4.31 26.79
CA GLN A 130 3.88 4.97 27.80
C GLN A 130 4.23 4.46 29.21
N SER A 131 4.00 5.31 30.22
CA SER A 131 4.22 4.96 31.63
C SER A 131 3.42 3.73 32.07
N ALA A 132 2.29 3.45 31.40
CA ALA A 132 1.51 2.23 31.54
C ALA A 132 1.41 1.55 30.16
N PRO A 133 2.33 0.63 29.82
CA PRO A 133 2.35 -0.03 28.52
C PRO A 133 1.08 -0.83 28.24
N ARG A 134 0.62 -0.79 27.00
CA ARG A 134 -0.56 -1.54 26.52
C ARG A 134 -0.25 -2.18 25.18
N ALA A 135 -0.80 -3.37 24.94
CA ALA A 135 -0.84 -3.97 23.61
C ALA A 135 -2.19 -3.62 22.99
N ILE A 136 -2.18 -2.79 21.95
CA ILE A 136 -3.40 -2.37 21.25
C ILE A 136 -3.34 -2.95 19.85
N THR A 137 -4.31 -3.82 19.54
CA THR A 137 -4.44 -4.40 18.21
C THR A 137 -5.14 -3.41 17.29
N VAL A 138 -4.54 -3.13 16.12
CA VAL A 138 -5.20 -2.43 15.03
C VAL A 138 -5.95 -3.46 14.19
N GLY A 139 -7.27 -3.37 14.14
CA GLY A 139 -8.11 -4.21 13.30
C GLY A 139 -8.28 -3.65 11.89
N ALA A 140 -9.08 -4.34 11.09
CA ALA A 140 -9.40 -3.95 9.71
C ALA A 140 -10.16 -2.62 9.66
N ASP A 141 -11.10 -2.42 10.58
CA ASP A 141 -11.96 -1.24 10.62
C ASP A 141 -11.18 0.02 11.01
N GLU A 142 -10.15 -0.13 11.85
CA GLU A 142 -9.28 0.98 12.25
C GLU A 142 -8.21 1.31 11.20
N ILE A 143 -7.84 0.36 10.34
CA ILE A 143 -6.79 0.57 9.33
C ILE A 143 -7.21 1.62 8.29
N LEU A 144 -8.47 1.61 7.86
CA LEU A 144 -8.95 2.50 6.80
C LEU A 144 -8.80 3.99 7.17
N PRO A 145 -9.34 4.50 8.29
CA PRO A 145 -9.22 5.91 8.63
C PRO A 145 -7.76 6.34 8.90
N LEU A 146 -6.92 5.43 9.40
CA LEU A 146 -5.49 5.68 9.55
C LEU A 146 -4.78 5.74 8.19
N MET A 147 -5.16 4.89 7.24
CA MET A 147 -4.66 4.93 5.86
C MET A 147 -5.07 6.25 5.19
N ILE A 148 -6.30 6.72 5.36
CA ILE A 148 -6.75 8.01 4.83
C ILE A 148 -5.86 9.14 5.35
N TYR A 149 -5.63 9.19 6.66
CA TYR A 149 -4.72 10.17 7.27
C TYR A 149 -3.32 10.11 6.65
N VAL A 150 -2.74 8.92 6.54
CA VAL A 150 -1.40 8.71 5.97
C VAL A 150 -1.34 9.16 4.50
N VAL A 151 -2.34 8.84 3.68
CA VAL A 151 -2.43 9.27 2.27
C VAL A 151 -2.45 10.80 2.16
N VAL A 152 -3.30 11.46 2.95
CA VAL A 152 -3.40 12.92 2.94
C VAL A 152 -2.09 13.57 3.38
N LYS A 153 -1.45 13.05 4.44
CA LYS A 153 -0.19 13.61 4.94
C LYS A 153 1.01 13.33 4.02
N ALA A 154 1.02 12.20 3.32
CA ALA A 154 2.07 11.84 2.38
C ALA A 154 2.13 12.77 1.16
N ARG A 155 0.97 13.26 0.68
CA ARG A 155 0.86 14.13 -0.50
C ARG A 155 1.61 13.58 -1.72
N VAL A 156 1.45 12.29 -1.99
CA VAL A 156 2.09 11.66 -3.16
C VAL A 156 1.55 12.33 -4.42
N PRO A 157 2.41 12.75 -5.35
CA PRO A 157 1.98 13.27 -6.64
C PRO A 157 1.32 12.16 -7.46
N HIS A 158 0.32 12.52 -8.29
CA HIS A 158 -0.38 11.57 -9.16
C HIS A 158 -0.96 10.35 -8.43
N ILE A 159 -1.43 10.54 -7.19
CA ILE A 159 -1.87 9.44 -6.31
C ILE A 159 -3.00 8.59 -6.91
N PHE A 160 -3.86 9.19 -7.75
CA PHE A 160 -4.92 8.43 -8.40
C PHE A 160 -4.34 7.54 -9.50
N SER A 161 -3.45 8.10 -10.34
CA SER A 161 -2.72 7.32 -11.34
C SER A 161 -1.86 6.21 -10.72
N GLU A 162 -1.25 6.46 -9.56
CA GLU A 162 -0.53 5.42 -8.78
C GLU A 162 -1.45 4.25 -8.41
N GLY A 163 -2.68 4.54 -7.94
CA GLY A 163 -3.68 3.53 -7.61
C GLY A 163 -4.12 2.72 -8.82
N ILE A 164 -4.42 3.39 -9.93
CA ILE A 164 -4.79 2.75 -11.19
C ILE A 164 -3.65 1.88 -11.72
N PHE A 165 -2.40 2.37 -11.69
CA PHE A 165 -1.24 1.58 -12.10
C PHE A 165 -1.15 0.28 -11.31
N MET A 166 -1.29 0.35 -9.99
CA MET A 166 -1.22 -0.84 -9.15
C MET A 166 -2.38 -1.82 -9.41
N GLU A 167 -3.59 -1.31 -9.63
CA GLU A 167 -4.77 -2.12 -9.92
C GLU A 167 -4.68 -2.83 -11.29
N LEU A 168 -4.10 -2.16 -12.29
CA LEU A 168 -3.95 -2.74 -13.64
C LEU A 168 -2.90 -3.84 -13.72
N PHE A 169 -1.88 -3.82 -12.85
CA PHE A 169 -0.69 -4.69 -12.97
C PHE A 169 -0.45 -5.62 -11.79
N ILE A 170 -1.28 -5.59 -10.75
CA ILE A 170 -1.21 -6.59 -9.67
C ILE A 170 -1.52 -7.98 -10.25
N ASP A 171 -0.65 -8.95 -9.96
CA ASP A 171 -0.86 -10.34 -10.36
C ASP A 171 -1.96 -11.01 -9.51
N GLU A 172 -2.61 -12.05 -10.05
CA GLU A 172 -3.70 -12.76 -9.38
C GLU A 172 -3.27 -13.36 -8.03
N ASN A 173 -2.05 -13.90 -7.92
CA ASN A 173 -1.54 -14.44 -6.66
C ASN A 173 -1.28 -13.33 -5.64
N GLN A 174 -0.76 -12.18 -6.07
CA GLN A 174 -0.57 -11.01 -5.20
C GLN A 174 -1.92 -10.40 -4.77
N SER A 175 -2.92 -10.43 -5.65
CA SER A 175 -4.26 -9.89 -5.40
C SER A 175 -5.02 -10.63 -4.30
N ILE A 176 -4.70 -11.89 -4.03
CA ILE A 176 -5.35 -12.70 -2.97
C ILE A 176 -4.57 -12.63 -1.65
N GLN A 177 -3.37 -12.05 -1.67
CA GLN A 177 -2.48 -11.92 -0.52
C GLN A 177 -2.63 -10.57 0.19
N GLN A 178 -1.66 -10.24 1.04
CA GLN A 178 -1.65 -8.99 1.81
C GLN A 178 -1.62 -7.77 0.88
N GLU A 179 -0.90 -7.84 -0.23
CA GLU A 179 -0.77 -6.77 -1.22
C GLU A 179 -2.12 -6.37 -1.80
N GLY A 180 -2.95 -7.35 -2.22
CA GLY A 180 -4.30 -7.09 -2.71
C GLY A 180 -5.20 -6.46 -1.66
N TYR A 181 -5.15 -6.95 -0.41
CA TYR A 181 -5.93 -6.37 0.69
C TYR A 181 -5.54 -4.92 0.99
N VAL A 182 -4.24 -4.63 1.05
CA VAL A 182 -3.75 -3.27 1.31
C VAL A 182 -4.04 -2.35 0.13
N LEU A 183 -3.93 -2.83 -1.12
CA LEU A 183 -4.31 -2.06 -2.30
C LEU A 183 -5.80 -1.71 -2.30
N ALA A 184 -6.68 -2.67 -1.97
CA ALA A 184 -8.12 -2.41 -1.84
C ALA A 184 -8.42 -1.39 -0.73
N THR A 185 -7.71 -1.47 0.40
CA THR A 185 -7.82 -0.48 1.48
C THR A 185 -7.38 0.91 1.02
N PHE A 186 -6.27 0.99 0.28
CA PHE A 186 -5.77 2.24 -0.29
C PHE A 186 -6.74 2.86 -1.30
N GLN A 187 -7.32 2.04 -2.19
CA GLN A 187 -8.36 2.45 -3.13
C GLN A 187 -9.61 2.99 -2.40
N MET A 188 -10.05 2.31 -1.33
CA MET A 188 -11.13 2.80 -0.48
C MET A 188 -10.76 4.14 0.18
N ALA A 189 -9.53 4.29 0.68
CA ALA A 189 -9.07 5.54 1.26
C ALA A 189 -9.10 6.70 0.25
N LEU A 190 -8.71 6.47 -1.01
CA LEU A 190 -8.83 7.47 -2.07
C LEU A 190 -10.29 7.83 -2.34
N LYS A 191 -11.19 6.86 -2.38
CA LYS A 191 -12.62 7.12 -2.56
C LYS A 191 -13.18 7.99 -1.43
N GLU A 192 -12.89 7.65 -0.18
CA GLU A 192 -13.32 8.42 0.99
C GLU A 192 -12.77 9.86 0.96
N ILE A 193 -11.48 10.04 0.63
CA ILE A 193 -10.87 11.37 0.49
C ILE A 193 -11.63 12.21 -0.54
N TYR A 194 -12.03 11.62 -1.66
CA TYR A 194 -12.79 12.32 -2.70
C TYR A 194 -14.14 12.80 -2.17
N GLU A 195 -14.85 11.96 -1.41
CA GLU A 195 -16.19 12.19 -0.88
C GLU A 195 -16.23 13.13 0.35
N MET A 196 -15.15 13.23 1.13
CA MET A 196 -15.08 14.07 2.33
C MET A 196 -15.52 15.50 2.08
N LYS A 197 -16.48 16.03 2.84
CA LYS A 197 -16.89 17.43 2.68
C LYS A 197 -15.80 18.37 3.25
N LYS A 198 -15.61 19.50 2.56
CA LYS A 198 -14.78 20.60 3.07
C LYS A 198 -15.51 21.33 4.19
#